data_AF-K0I1H2-F1
#
_entry.id   AF-K0I1H2-F1
#
_cell.length_a   1.000
_cell.length_b   1.000
_cell.length_c   1.000
_cell.angle_alpha   90.00
_cell.angle_beta   90.00
_cell.angle_gamma   90.00
#
_symmetry.space_group_name_H-M   'P 1'
#
loop_
_entity.id
_entity.type
_entity.pdbx_description
1 polymer ?
#
loop_
_entity_poly.entity_id
_entity_poly.type
_entity_poly.pdbx_seq_one_letter_code
_entity_poly.pdbx_strand_id
1 'polypeptide(L)'
;MKLTPKRKRSDSAAAAIAATQAAALPPLEPPAHVLVPPEARPFWDAIVQARPRDTWNPVDMASAANLARVQCALEAAPVGSDDHIKLTRLALALTRAIAVNTVATVGRSADIAKGAELERHARQDDADDLIPRLRAV
;
A
#
# COMPACT_ATOMS: atom_id res chain seq x y z
N MET A 1 -10.94 29.70 6.07
CA MET A 1 -11.02 28.23 5.85
C MET A 1 -9.83 27.83 5.00
N LYS A 2 -8.93 26.96 5.47
CA LYS A 2 -7.84 26.46 4.62
C LYS A 2 -8.46 25.46 3.64
N LEU A 3 -8.53 25.82 2.35
CA LEU A 3 -8.94 24.88 1.30
C LEU A 3 -7.87 23.79 1.22
N THR A 4 -8.20 22.59 1.67
CA THR A 4 -7.41 21.41 1.37
C THR A 4 -7.29 21.31 -0.16
N PRO A 5 -6.07 21.31 -0.72
CA PRO A 5 -5.90 21.28 -2.17
C PRO A 5 -6.65 20.09 -2.77
N LYS A 6 -7.50 20.38 -3.76
CA LYS A 6 -8.35 19.37 -4.39
C LYS A 6 -7.45 18.38 -5.14
N ARG A 7 -7.57 17.10 -4.81
CA ARG A 7 -6.78 16.04 -5.43
C ARG A 7 -6.98 16.05 -6.96
N LYS A 8 -5.90 15.81 -7.71
CA LYS A 8 -5.96 15.62 -9.16
C LYS A 8 -6.88 14.45 -9.45
N ARG A 9 -7.75 14.59 -10.45
CA ARG A 9 -8.65 13.50 -10.84
C ARG A 9 -7.83 12.29 -11.29
N SER A 10 -8.25 11.12 -10.86
CA SER A 10 -7.60 9.84 -11.12
C SER A 10 -7.64 9.43 -12.61
N ASP A 11 -8.42 10.11 -13.45
CA ASP A 11 -8.53 9.92 -14.89
C ASP A 11 -7.68 10.89 -15.73
N SER A 12 -6.89 11.76 -15.10
CA SER A 12 -6.12 12.78 -15.80
C SER A 12 -4.74 12.30 -16.23
N ALA A 13 -4.19 12.90 -17.29
CA ALA A 13 -2.78 12.69 -17.69
C ALA A 13 -1.80 12.97 -16.54
N ALA A 14 -2.13 13.94 -15.68
CA ALA A 14 -1.34 14.25 -14.50
C ALA A 14 -1.36 13.13 -13.44
N ALA A 15 -2.42 12.33 -13.36
CA ALA A 15 -2.47 11.14 -12.51
C ALA A 15 -1.64 9.98 -13.10
N ALA A 16 -1.67 9.80 -14.43
CA ALA A 16 -0.82 8.82 -15.11
C ALA A 16 0.68 9.13 -14.89
N ILE A 17 1.11 10.38 -15.09
CA ILE A 17 2.50 10.80 -14.83
C ILE A 17 2.90 10.55 -13.38
N ALA A 18 2.03 10.89 -12.41
CA ALA A 18 2.30 10.66 -11.00
C ALA A 18 2.45 9.17 -10.67
N ALA A 19 1.62 8.31 -11.28
CA ALA A 19 1.71 6.87 -11.13
C ALA A 19 3.02 6.30 -11.72
N THR A 20 3.45 6.77 -12.90
CA THR A 20 4.75 6.40 -13.48
C THR A 20 5.91 6.83 -12.60
N GLN A 21 5.86 8.05 -12.05
CA GLN A 21 6.87 8.53 -11.11
C GLN A 21 6.89 7.69 -9.84
N ALA A 22 5.73 7.34 -9.28
CA ALA A 22 5.62 6.50 -8.10
C ALA A 22 6.13 5.08 -8.34
N ALA A 23 5.88 4.51 -9.51
CA ALA A 23 6.38 3.20 -9.94
C ALA A 23 7.91 3.16 -10.06
N ALA A 24 8.54 4.27 -10.46
CA ALA A 24 9.99 4.40 -10.57
C ALA A 24 10.70 4.57 -9.21
N LEU A 25 9.96 4.86 -8.11
CA LEU A 25 10.54 4.97 -6.78
C LEU A 25 10.80 3.58 -6.16
N PRO A 26 11.80 3.45 -5.27
CA PRO A 26 12.02 2.20 -4.55
C PRO A 26 10.79 1.78 -3.73
N PRO A 27 10.60 0.48 -3.46
CA PRO A 27 9.52 -0.01 -2.61
C PRO A 27 9.42 0.76 -1.29
N LEU A 28 8.19 0.89 -0.77
CA LEU A 28 8.00 1.50 0.55
C LEU A 28 8.66 0.63 1.60
N GLU A 29 9.48 1.25 2.45
CA GLU A 29 10.14 0.55 3.57
C GLU A 29 9.26 0.54 4.82
N PRO A 30 9.28 -0.53 5.63
CA PRO A 30 8.60 -0.56 6.91
C PRO A 30 9.04 0.58 7.84
N PRO A 31 8.14 1.08 8.71
CA PRO A 31 8.49 2.14 9.65
C PRO A 31 9.51 1.65 10.68
N ALA A 32 10.50 2.50 11.01
CA ALA A 32 11.62 2.15 11.88
C ALA A 32 11.22 1.64 13.29
N HIS A 33 10.03 2.01 13.77
CA HIS A 33 9.52 1.61 15.08
C HIS A 33 8.69 0.32 15.07
N VAL A 34 8.50 -0.33 13.91
CA VAL A 34 7.85 -1.65 13.79
C VAL A 34 8.72 -2.58 12.97
N LEU A 35 9.27 -3.62 13.61
CA LEU A 35 10.08 -4.63 12.94
C LEU A 35 9.20 -5.48 12.00
N VAL A 36 9.56 -5.53 10.71
CA VAL A 36 9.05 -6.52 9.75
C VAL A 36 10.19 -7.49 9.44
N PRO A 37 10.11 -8.75 9.90
CA PRO A 37 11.18 -9.72 9.65
C PRO A 37 11.20 -10.15 8.17
N PRO A 38 12.31 -10.74 7.68
CA PRO A 38 12.46 -11.11 6.27
C PRO A 38 11.33 -12.02 5.74
N GLU A 39 10.86 -12.97 6.54
CA GLU A 39 9.75 -13.86 6.19
C GLU A 39 8.41 -13.12 6.00
N ALA A 40 8.24 -11.98 6.68
CA ALA A 40 7.03 -11.15 6.55
C ALA A 40 7.14 -10.12 5.41
N ARG A 41 8.31 -9.99 4.77
CA ARG A 41 8.54 -8.97 3.72
C ARG A 41 7.62 -9.12 2.50
N PRO A 42 7.34 -10.33 1.98
CA PRO A 42 6.42 -10.48 0.85
C PRO A 42 5.00 -9.99 1.17
N PHE A 43 4.54 -10.20 2.41
CA PHE A 43 3.23 -9.72 2.87
C PHE A 43 3.21 -8.20 2.97
N TRP A 44 4.28 -7.60 3.51
CA TRP A 44 4.45 -6.15 3.53
C TRP A 44 4.36 -5.55 2.13
N ASP A 45 5.16 -6.07 1.19
CA ASP A 45 5.22 -5.57 -0.19
C ASP A 45 3.83 -5.64 -0.85
N ALA A 46 3.11 -6.75 -0.66
CA ALA A 46 1.75 -6.92 -1.17
C ALA A 46 0.75 -5.91 -0.56
N ILE A 47 0.82 -5.69 0.75
CA ILE A 47 -0.06 -4.75 1.46
C ILE A 47 0.17 -3.33 0.97
N VAL A 48 1.43 -2.88 0.91
CA VAL A 48 1.74 -1.48 0.57
C VAL A 48 1.50 -1.14 -0.90
N GLN A 49 1.55 -2.14 -1.79
CA GLN A 49 1.24 -1.99 -3.21
C GLN A 49 -0.26 -2.07 -3.54
N ALA A 50 -1.12 -2.43 -2.57
CA ALA A 50 -2.56 -2.56 -2.79
C ALA A 50 -3.25 -1.21 -3.07
N ARG A 51 -2.58 -0.09 -2.76
CA ARG A 51 -3.09 1.27 -2.95
C ARG A 51 -1.95 2.22 -3.32
N PRO A 52 -2.24 3.42 -3.87
CA PRO A 52 -1.21 4.32 -4.37
C PRO A 52 -0.24 4.77 -3.27
N ARG A 53 1.03 4.99 -3.65
CA ARG A 53 2.13 5.30 -2.72
C ARG A 53 1.82 6.51 -1.83
N ASP A 54 1.20 7.54 -2.38
CA ASP A 54 0.89 8.81 -1.71
C ASP A 54 -0.27 8.73 -0.70
N THR A 55 -0.98 7.60 -0.64
CA THR A 55 -2.12 7.38 0.25
C THR A 55 -1.74 6.80 1.61
N TRP A 56 -0.46 6.53 1.84
CA TRP A 56 0.02 5.98 3.09
C TRP A 56 0.44 7.07 4.06
N ASN A 57 -0.05 6.96 5.29
CA ASN A 57 0.37 7.80 6.41
C ASN A 57 1.14 6.94 7.45
N PRO A 58 1.83 7.56 8.43
CA PRO A 58 2.63 6.81 9.41
C PRO A 58 1.84 5.80 10.26
N VAL A 59 0.57 6.09 10.59
CA VAL A 59 -0.28 5.19 11.39
C VAL A 59 -0.68 3.97 10.56
N ASP A 60 -1.01 4.18 9.28
CA ASP A 60 -1.33 3.10 8.37
C ASP A 60 -0.11 2.24 8.07
N MET A 61 1.07 2.84 7.95
CA MET A 61 2.36 2.13 7.79
C MET A 61 2.63 1.20 8.98
N ALA A 62 2.42 1.67 10.22
CA ALA A 62 2.58 0.84 11.41
C ALA A 62 1.55 -0.31 11.45
N SER A 63 0.31 -0.03 11.05
CA SER A 63 -0.76 -1.04 10.99
C SER A 63 -0.51 -2.08 9.90
N ALA A 64 0.00 -1.66 8.74
CA ALA A 64 0.40 -2.54 7.65
C ALA A 64 1.58 -3.44 8.02
N ALA A 65 2.58 -2.91 8.73
CA ALA A 65 3.70 -3.70 9.23
C ALA A 65 3.24 -4.79 10.21
N ASN A 66 2.31 -4.46 11.12
CA ASN A 66 1.70 -5.46 12.00
C ASN A 66 0.84 -6.46 11.23
N LEU A 67 0.08 -6.02 10.23
CA LEU A 67 -0.71 -6.92 9.39
C LEU A 67 0.19 -7.91 8.64
N ALA A 68 1.33 -7.47 8.10
CA ALA A 68 2.30 -8.34 7.43
C ALA A 68 2.82 -9.46 8.36
N ARG A 69 3.18 -9.12 9.60
CA ARG A 69 3.61 -10.09 10.62
C ARG A 69 2.50 -11.07 10.97
N VAL A 70 1.28 -10.57 11.12
CA VAL A 70 0.11 -11.41 11.43
C VAL A 70 -0.22 -12.34 10.27
N GLN A 71 -0.12 -11.88 9.02
CA GLN A 71 -0.32 -12.74 7.84
C GLN A 71 0.77 -13.80 7.71
N CYS A 72 2.03 -13.45 8.01
CA CYS A 72 3.13 -14.41 8.06
C CYS A 72 2.90 -15.47 9.15
N ALA A 73 2.48 -15.08 10.35
CA ALA A 73 2.15 -16.02 11.41
C ALA A 73 0.91 -16.87 11.08
N LEU A 74 -0.07 -16.28 10.40
CA LEU A 74 -1.29 -16.96 9.96
C LEU A 74 -0.97 -18.05 8.93
N GLU A 75 -0.07 -17.78 7.99
CA GLU A 75 0.38 -18.74 6.98
C GLU A 75 1.04 -19.97 7.63
N ALA A 76 1.84 -19.75 8.67
CA ALA A 76 2.49 -20.84 9.42
C ALA A 76 1.53 -21.63 10.35
N ALA A 77 0.33 -21.08 10.65
CA ALA A 77 -0.60 -21.69 11.60
C ALA A 77 -1.45 -22.79 10.93
N PRO A 78 -1.60 -23.98 11.54
CA PRO A 78 -2.48 -25.02 11.01
C PRO A 78 -3.92 -24.52 10.87
N VAL A 79 -4.51 -24.70 9.69
CA VAL A 79 -5.87 -24.25 9.41
C VAL A 79 -6.86 -24.86 10.40
N GLY A 80 -7.66 -24.02 11.04
CA GLY A 80 -8.65 -24.43 12.05
C GLY A 80 -8.11 -24.55 13.47
N SER A 81 -6.80 -24.39 13.70
CA SER A 81 -6.25 -24.24 15.04
C SER A 81 -6.76 -22.95 15.72
N ASP A 82 -6.70 -22.92 17.06
CA ASP A 82 -7.09 -21.73 17.82
C ASP A 82 -6.26 -20.49 17.43
N ASP A 83 -4.96 -20.66 17.18
CA ASP A 83 -4.07 -19.62 16.69
C ASP A 83 -4.47 -19.13 15.31
N HIS A 84 -4.75 -20.04 14.36
CA HIS A 84 -5.22 -19.67 13.02
C HIS A 84 -6.51 -18.83 13.10
N ILE A 85 -7.46 -19.20 13.95
CA ILE A 85 -8.73 -18.45 14.11
C ILE A 85 -8.47 -17.07 14.74
N LYS A 86 -7.64 -16.98 15.78
CA LYS A 86 -7.28 -15.70 16.44
C LYS A 86 -6.55 -14.77 15.48
N LEU A 87 -5.56 -15.27 14.76
CA LEU A 87 -4.77 -14.52 13.78
C LEU A 87 -5.64 -14.06 12.61
N THR A 88 -6.57 -14.90 12.13
CA THR A 88 -7.55 -14.50 11.09
C THR A 88 -8.38 -13.31 11.54
N ARG A 89 -8.90 -13.33 12.78
CA ARG A 89 -9.68 -12.20 13.34
C ARG A 89 -8.83 -10.94 13.47
N LEU A 90 -7.59 -11.08 13.93
CA LEU A 90 -6.66 -9.96 14.06
C LEU A 90 -6.28 -9.36 12.70
N ALA A 91 -5.98 -10.18 11.69
CA ALA A 91 -5.69 -9.75 10.33
C ALA A 91 -6.86 -8.96 9.73
N LEU A 92 -8.09 -9.44 9.95
CA LEU A 92 -9.31 -8.77 9.50
C LEU A 92 -9.51 -7.41 10.20
N ALA A 93 -9.24 -7.32 11.51
CA ALA A 93 -9.32 -6.08 12.27
C ALA A 93 -8.31 -5.03 11.76
N LEU A 94 -7.05 -5.44 11.55
CA LEU A 94 -6.00 -4.56 11.03
C LEU A 94 -6.31 -4.09 9.60
N THR A 95 -6.75 -5.00 8.73
CA THR A 95 -7.18 -4.65 7.36
C THR A 95 -8.28 -3.60 7.37
N ARG A 96 -9.28 -3.76 8.25
CA ARG A 96 -10.38 -2.79 8.40
C ARG A 96 -9.90 -1.44 8.93
N ALA A 97 -9.03 -1.43 9.94
CA ALA A 97 -8.48 -0.20 10.48
C ALA A 97 -7.74 0.62 9.40
N ILE A 98 -6.92 -0.06 8.60
CA ILE A 98 -6.22 0.54 7.47
C ILE A 98 -7.22 1.14 6.46
N ALA A 99 -8.24 0.39 6.08
CA ALA A 99 -9.25 0.86 5.12
C ALA A 99 -10.02 2.09 5.63
N VAL A 100 -10.45 2.07 6.90
CA VAL A 100 -11.19 3.18 7.53
C VAL A 100 -10.33 4.43 7.61
N ASN A 101 -9.09 4.32 8.09
CA ASN A 101 -8.17 5.46 8.16
C ASN A 101 -7.87 6.06 6.79
N THR A 102 -7.72 5.19 5.77
CA THR A 102 -7.47 5.65 4.40
C THR A 102 -8.67 6.45 3.88
N VAL A 103 -9.90 5.97 4.09
CA VAL A 103 -11.10 6.70 3.68
C VAL A 103 -11.22 8.04 4.44
N ALA A 104 -10.89 8.06 5.74
CA ALA A 104 -10.97 9.26 6.55
C ALA A 104 -9.92 10.32 6.18
N THR A 105 -8.71 9.90 5.78
CA THR A 105 -7.59 10.82 5.50
C THR A 105 -7.45 11.17 4.02
N VAL A 106 -7.76 10.25 3.11
CA VAL A 106 -7.55 10.37 1.66
C VAL A 106 -8.85 10.61 0.88
N GLY A 107 -10.00 10.23 1.43
CA GLY A 107 -11.31 10.43 0.81
C GLY A 107 -11.82 9.21 0.02
N ARG A 108 -12.51 9.45 -1.11
CA ARG A 108 -13.31 8.42 -1.81
C ARG A 108 -12.47 7.22 -2.31
N SER A 109 -12.94 6.02 -2.03
CA SER A 109 -12.30 4.76 -2.42
C SER A 109 -12.12 4.57 -3.93
N ALA A 110 -13.01 5.12 -4.76
CA ALA A 110 -12.91 5.02 -6.23
C ALA A 110 -11.63 5.67 -6.78
N ASP A 111 -11.20 6.80 -6.21
CA ASP A 111 -9.97 7.50 -6.62
C ASP A 111 -8.71 6.74 -6.18
N ILE A 112 -8.82 5.97 -5.09
CA ILE A 112 -7.74 5.09 -4.60
C ILE A 112 -7.61 3.89 -5.54
N ALA A 113 -8.73 3.23 -5.87
CA ALA A 113 -8.74 2.06 -6.74
C ALA A 113 -8.15 2.38 -8.12
N LYS A 114 -8.57 3.48 -8.75
CA LYS A 114 -8.06 3.91 -10.05
C LYS A 114 -6.59 4.34 -10.01
N GLY A 115 -6.17 5.01 -8.94
CA GLY A 115 -4.74 5.33 -8.76
C GLY A 115 -3.88 4.06 -8.61
N ALA A 116 -4.36 3.06 -7.89
CA ALA A 116 -3.64 1.81 -7.68
C ALA A 116 -3.50 1.01 -8.98
N GLU A 117 -4.54 1.04 -9.80
CA GLU A 117 -4.53 0.46 -11.15
C GLU A 117 -3.49 1.16 -12.04
N LEU A 118 -3.45 2.49 -12.05
CA LEU A 118 -2.43 3.25 -12.80
C LEU A 118 -1.00 2.90 -12.34
N GLU A 119 -0.75 2.81 -11.03
CA GLU A 119 0.58 2.43 -10.53
C GLU A 119 0.96 0.98 -10.85
N ARG A 120 -0.02 0.06 -10.91
CA ARG A 120 0.21 -1.32 -11.34
C ARG A 120 0.54 -1.38 -12.82
N HIS A 121 -0.21 -0.68 -13.67
CA HIS A 121 0.07 -0.59 -15.10
C HIS A 121 1.45 0.02 -15.34
N ALA A 122 1.78 1.13 -14.69
CA ALA A 122 3.09 1.76 -14.82
C ALA A 122 4.26 0.82 -14.45
N ARG A 123 4.09 -0.05 -13.46
CA ARG A 123 5.10 -1.07 -13.10
C ARG A 123 5.20 -2.21 -14.11
N GLN A 124 4.13 -2.51 -14.84
CA GLN A 124 4.11 -3.54 -15.90
C GLN A 124 4.67 -2.98 -17.21
N ASP A 125 4.36 -1.73 -17.52
CA ASP A 125 4.82 -1.00 -18.71
C ASP A 125 6.31 -0.66 -18.65
N ASP A 126 6.93 -0.65 -17.46
CA ASP A 126 8.38 -0.48 -17.23
C ASP A 126 9.27 -1.57 -17.92
N ALA A 127 8.66 -2.56 -18.58
CA ALA A 127 9.32 -3.47 -19.53
C ALA A 127 9.60 -2.82 -20.91
N ASP A 128 9.05 -1.64 -21.20
CA ASP A 128 9.20 -0.91 -22.45
C ASP A 128 10.09 0.34 -22.23
N ASP A 129 11.35 0.24 -22.69
CA ASP A 129 12.49 1.11 -22.34
C ASP A 129 12.43 2.54 -22.97
N LEU A 130 11.23 3.02 -23.32
CA LEU A 130 11.02 4.22 -24.15
C LEU A 130 10.78 5.52 -23.36
N ILE A 131 10.56 5.46 -22.04
CA ILE A 131 10.30 6.64 -21.20
C ILE A 131 11.53 6.91 -20.30
N PRO A 132 12.24 8.04 -20.47
CA PRO A 132 13.35 8.41 -19.60
C PRO A 132 12.91 8.58 -18.14
N ARG A 133 13.46 7.75 -17.25
CA ARG A 133 13.25 7.88 -15.80
C ARG A 133 14.15 8.97 -15.23
N LEU A 134 13.59 9.90 -14.46
CA LEU A 134 14.38 10.78 -13.59
C LEU A 134 15.05 9.89 -12.53
N ARG A 135 16.30 9.47 -12.80
CA ARG A 135 17.16 8.87 -11.77
C ARG A 135 17.41 9.95 -10.72
N ALA A 136 16.83 9.80 -9.54
CA ALA A 136 17.27 10.54 -8.38
C ALA A 136 18.73 10.15 -8.13
N VAL A 137 19.64 11.11 -8.29
CA VAL A 137 21.06 11.02 -7.93
C VAL A 137 21.20 11.23 -6.43
#